data_AF-A0A1H0IMK7-F1
#
_entry.id   AF-A0A1H0IMK7-F1
#
_cell.length_a   1.000
_cell.length_b   1.000
_cell.length_c   1.000
_cell.angle_alpha   90.00
_cell.angle_beta   90.00
_cell.angle_gamma   90.00
#
_symmetry.space_group_name_H-M   'P 1'
#
loop_
_entity.id
_entity.type
_entity.pdbx_description
1 polymer ?
#
loop_
_entity_poly.entity_id
_entity_poly.type
_entity_poly.pdbx_seq_one_letter_code
_entity_poly.pdbx_strand_id
1 'polypeptide(L)'
;MISVLLDTCVIIDLDRLSLGDNASAAAFVSAVTIAELAYGLDVDDPIERSARTERYYATLEQFDVLPFDIPAAKLYGTMAALVKRSGRNPRPRRMDLQIAATAAANGLPLLTRNAVDFHGLERILDVVSI
;
A
#
# COMPACT_ATOMS: atom_id res chain seq x y z
N MET A 1 13.46 -2.18 16.01
CA MET A 1 13.24 -2.85 14.71
C MET A 1 12.72 -1.82 13.75
N ILE A 2 13.15 -1.86 12.50
CA ILE A 2 12.60 -1.04 11.42
C ILE A 2 11.23 -1.64 11.08
N SER A 3 10.21 -0.81 10.88
CA SER A 3 8.86 -1.22 10.51
C SER A 3 8.46 -0.55 9.21
N VAL A 4 7.66 -1.22 8.39
CA VAL A 4 7.29 -0.76 7.04
C VAL A 4 5.84 -1.07 6.73
N LEU A 5 5.22 -0.26 5.87
CA LEU A 5 3.94 -0.60 5.25
C LEU A 5 4.17 -1.05 3.81
N LEU A 6 3.69 -2.24 3.47
CA LEU A 6 3.79 -2.80 2.12
C LEU A 6 2.59 -2.32 1.30
N ASP A 7 2.87 -1.72 0.15
CA ASP A 7 1.87 -1.40 -0.86
C ASP A 7 1.31 -2.69 -1.51
N THR A 8 0.11 -2.63 -2.07
CA THR A 8 -0.56 -3.77 -2.71
C THR A 8 0.27 -4.35 -3.84
N CYS A 9 0.94 -3.49 -4.62
CA CYS A 9 1.81 -3.93 -5.71
C CYS A 9 3.03 -4.75 -5.22
N VAL A 10 3.44 -4.57 -3.96
CA VAL A 10 4.54 -5.33 -3.33
C VAL A 10 4.03 -6.67 -2.87
N ILE A 11 2.86 -6.71 -2.22
CA ILE A 11 2.21 -7.96 -1.81
C ILE A 11 1.94 -8.88 -3.02
N ILE A 12 1.51 -8.31 -4.16
CA ILE A 12 1.23 -9.10 -5.37
C ILE A 12 2.47 -9.86 -5.87
N ASP A 13 3.64 -9.24 -5.81
CA ASP A 13 4.89 -9.76 -6.35
C ASP A 13 5.91 -10.15 -5.26
N LEU A 14 5.48 -10.31 -4.00
CA LEU A 14 6.35 -10.47 -2.84
C LEU A 14 7.40 -11.57 -3.02
N ASP A 15 6.99 -12.74 -3.55
CA ASP A 15 7.86 -13.89 -3.79
C ASP A 15 8.94 -13.66 -4.85
N ARG A 16 8.82 -12.58 -5.63
CA ARG A 16 9.72 -12.22 -6.74
C ARG A 16 10.60 -11.01 -6.42
N LEU A 17 10.32 -10.32 -5.32
CA LEU A 17 10.99 -9.07 -4.96
C LEU A 17 12.10 -9.30 -3.93
N SER A 18 13.19 -8.56 -4.08
CA SER A 18 14.18 -8.41 -3.01
C SER A 18 13.81 -7.17 -2.20
N LEU A 19 13.48 -7.35 -0.93
CA LEU A 19 13.20 -6.23 -0.02
C LEU A 19 14.48 -5.52 0.48
N GLY A 20 15.66 -6.02 0.09
CA GLY A 20 16.96 -5.44 0.46
C GLY A 20 17.11 -5.32 1.97
N ASP A 21 17.53 -4.13 2.43
CA ASP A 21 17.71 -3.82 3.85
C ASP A 21 16.41 -3.91 4.67
N ASN A 22 15.24 -3.90 4.02
CA ASN A 22 13.93 -4.05 4.66
C ASN A 22 13.48 -5.52 4.80
N ALA A 23 14.27 -6.50 4.35
CA ALA A 23 13.90 -7.92 4.44
C ALA A 23 13.68 -8.41 5.88
N SER A 24 14.32 -7.76 6.86
CA SER A 24 14.12 -8.04 8.30
C SER A 24 13.20 -7.05 9.00
N ALA A 25 12.55 -6.14 8.26
CA ALA A 25 11.64 -5.16 8.84
C ALA A 25 10.32 -5.82 9.27
N ALA A 26 9.70 -5.31 10.33
CA ALA A 26 8.33 -5.68 10.68
C ALA A 26 7.39 -5.09 9.63
N ALA A 27 6.71 -5.95 8.88
CA ALA A 27 5.87 -5.55 7.77
C ALA A 27 4.39 -5.49 8.17
N PHE A 28 3.72 -4.43 7.72
CA PHE A 28 2.31 -4.18 7.91
C PHE A 28 1.63 -3.98 6.54
N VAL A 29 0.32 -4.20 6.48
CA VAL A 29 -0.50 -3.89 5.30
C VAL A 29 -1.67 -2.98 5.67
N SER A 30 -2.17 -2.21 4.72
CA SER A 30 -3.39 -1.42 4.93
C SER A 30 -4.64 -2.29 4.74
N ALA A 31 -5.72 -1.99 5.47
CA ALA A 31 -7.05 -2.54 5.16
C ALA A 31 -7.50 -2.23 3.72
N VAL A 32 -6.97 -1.16 3.11
CA VAL A 32 -7.21 -0.83 1.70
C VAL A 32 -6.54 -1.85 0.78
N THR A 33 -5.32 -2.31 1.10
CA THR A 33 -4.64 -3.39 0.38
C THR A 33 -5.45 -4.69 0.44
N ILE A 34 -6.01 -5.03 1.60
CA ILE A 34 -6.92 -6.17 1.74
C ILE A 34 -8.15 -6.00 0.83
N ALA A 35 -8.73 -4.80 0.77
CA ALA A 35 -9.86 -4.52 -0.11
C ALA A 35 -9.49 -4.65 -1.61
N GLU A 36 -8.31 -4.21 -2.02
CA GLU A 36 -7.83 -4.37 -3.40
C GLU A 36 -7.60 -5.85 -3.77
N LEU A 37 -6.99 -6.63 -2.86
CA LEU A 37 -6.83 -8.07 -3.05
C LEU A 37 -8.18 -8.78 -3.14
N ALA A 38 -9.14 -8.43 -2.28
CA ALA A 38 -10.50 -8.98 -2.29
C ALA A 38 -11.23 -8.64 -3.60
N TYR A 39 -11.13 -7.39 -4.07
CA TYR A 39 -11.68 -6.97 -5.36
C TYR A 39 -11.10 -7.78 -6.52
N GLY A 40 -9.79 -8.06 -6.47
CA GLY A 40 -9.11 -8.88 -7.46
C GLY A 40 -9.50 -10.36 -7.47
N LEU A 41 -10.24 -10.87 -6.50
CA LEU A 41 -10.64 -12.29 -6.49
C LEU A 41 -11.62 -12.64 -7.61
N ASP A 42 -12.39 -11.67 -8.10
CA ASP A 42 -13.37 -11.89 -9.17
C ASP A 42 -12.70 -11.87 -10.55
N VAL A 43 -12.22 -13.04 -10.99
CA VAL A 43 -11.64 -13.27 -12.33
C VAL A 43 -12.16 -14.57 -12.92
N ASP A 44 -12.27 -14.65 -14.25
CA ASP A 44 -12.85 -15.80 -14.94
C ASP A 44 -11.97 -17.06 -14.86
N ASP A 45 -10.65 -16.92 -14.99
CA ASP A 45 -9.71 -18.04 -14.98
C ASP A 45 -9.64 -18.68 -13.57
N PRO A 46 -10.06 -19.96 -13.41
CA PRO A 46 -10.02 -20.64 -12.13
C PRO A 46 -8.60 -20.78 -11.54
N ILE A 47 -7.57 -20.90 -12.37
CA ILE A 47 -6.17 -21.01 -11.90
C ILE A 47 -5.73 -19.69 -11.29
N GLU A 48 -5.97 -18.59 -12.01
CA GLU A 48 -5.69 -17.25 -11.52
C GLU A 48 -6.50 -16.93 -10.26
N ARG A 49 -7.79 -17.28 -10.23
CA ARG A 49 -8.65 -17.10 -9.06
C ARG A 49 -8.08 -17.81 -7.84
N SER A 50 -7.69 -19.08 -7.99
CA SER A 50 -7.08 -19.86 -6.89
C SER A 50 -5.82 -19.18 -6.34
N ALA A 51 -4.91 -18.74 -7.22
CA ALA A 51 -3.68 -18.06 -6.81
C ALA A 51 -3.96 -16.71 -6.10
N ARG A 52 -4.95 -15.95 -6.57
CA ARG A 52 -5.36 -14.69 -5.92
C ARG A 52 -6.02 -14.93 -4.56
N THR A 53 -6.85 -15.97 -4.43
CA THR A 53 -7.47 -16.38 -3.17
C THR A 53 -6.42 -16.82 -2.15
N GLU A 54 -5.43 -17.63 -2.56
CA GLU A 54 -4.33 -18.03 -1.71
C GLU A 54 -3.54 -16.82 -1.19
N ARG A 55 -3.16 -15.89 -2.09
CA ARG A 55 -2.47 -14.65 -1.70
C ARG A 55 -3.29 -13.82 -0.71
N TYR A 56 -4.60 -13.68 -0.94
CA TYR A 56 -5.49 -12.91 -0.07
C TYR A 56 -5.48 -13.47 1.37
N TYR A 57 -5.67 -14.79 1.53
CA TYR A 57 -5.67 -15.41 2.85
C TYR A 57 -4.27 -15.43 3.49
N ALA A 58 -3.23 -15.70 2.72
CA ALA A 58 -1.85 -15.63 3.22
C ALA A 58 -1.51 -14.22 3.73
N THR A 59 -1.98 -13.17 3.04
CA THR A 59 -1.76 -11.78 3.48
C THR A 59 -2.44 -11.50 4.84
N LEU A 60 -3.68 -12.00 5.03
CA LEU A 60 -4.41 -11.85 6.28
C LEU A 60 -3.79 -12.64 7.44
N GLU A 61 -3.13 -13.77 7.15
CA GLU A 61 -2.48 -14.60 8.16
C GLU A 61 -1.09 -14.08 8.54
N GLN A 62 -0.34 -13.54 7.57
CA GLN A 62 1.07 -13.18 7.74
C GLN A 62 1.30 -11.77 8.27
N PHE A 63 0.38 -10.82 8.01
CA PHE A 63 0.61 -9.40 8.28
C PHE A 63 -0.46 -8.81 9.21
N ASP A 64 0.00 -7.91 10.09
CA ASP A 64 -0.90 -7.03 10.83
C ASP A 64 -1.54 -6.02 9.88
N VAL A 65 -2.87 -5.96 9.90
CA VAL A 65 -3.67 -5.07 9.03
C VAL A 65 -4.00 -3.77 9.76
N LEU A 66 -3.45 -2.66 9.25
CA LEU A 66 -3.72 -1.33 9.78
C LEU A 66 -4.99 -0.72 9.17
N PRO A 67 -5.90 -0.17 9.99
CA PRO A 67 -7.14 0.41 9.48
C PRO A 67 -6.88 1.74 8.73
N PHE A 68 -7.77 2.06 7.79
CA PHE A 68 -7.92 3.44 7.33
C PHE A 68 -8.84 4.19 8.31
N ASP A 69 -8.23 4.77 9.34
CA ASP A 69 -8.92 5.41 10.45
C ASP A 69 -8.98 6.95 10.31
N ILE A 70 -9.43 7.65 11.36
CA ILE A 70 -9.59 9.11 11.34
C ILE A 70 -8.25 9.84 11.11
N PRO A 71 -7.14 9.51 11.81
CA PRO A 71 -5.80 10.02 11.47
C PRO A 71 -5.43 9.85 10.00
N ALA A 72 -5.56 8.63 9.45
CA ALA A 72 -5.28 8.38 8.04
C ALA A 72 -6.19 9.21 7.11
N ALA A 73 -7.49 9.32 7.41
CA ALA A 73 -8.42 10.10 6.62
C ALA A 73 -8.07 11.60 6.54
N LYS A 74 -7.54 12.18 7.62
CA LYS A 74 -7.06 13.57 7.64
C LYS A 74 -5.82 13.76 6.75
N LEU A 75 -4.87 12.82 6.81
CA LEU A 75 -3.68 12.85 5.96
C LEU A 75 -4.01 12.64 4.49
N TYR A 76 -4.95 11.75 4.18
CA TYR A 76 -5.46 11.54 2.83
C TYR A 76 -5.96 12.85 2.20
N GLY A 77 -6.74 13.65 2.93
CA GLY A 77 -7.22 14.95 2.43
C GLY A 77 -6.07 15.92 2.10
N THR A 78 -5.03 15.92 2.94
CA THR A 78 -3.82 16.71 2.72
C THR A 78 -3.04 16.23 1.49
N MET A 79 -2.84 14.91 1.37
CA MET A 79 -2.14 14.29 0.23
C MET A 79 -2.88 14.55 -1.08
N ALA A 80 -4.21 14.37 -1.12
CA ALA A 80 -5.01 14.65 -2.31
C ALA A 80 -4.89 16.12 -2.75
N ALA A 81 -4.83 17.05 -1.79
CA ALA A 81 -4.61 18.46 -2.07
C ALA A 81 -3.20 18.74 -2.61
N LEU A 82 -2.16 18.07 -2.08
CA LEU A 82 -0.78 18.17 -2.59
C LEU A 82 -0.67 17.62 -4.01
N VAL A 83 -1.24 16.43 -4.28
CA VAL A 83 -1.30 15.85 -5.62
C VAL A 83 -1.96 16.83 -6.60
N LYS A 84 -3.11 17.41 -6.23
CA LYS A 84 -3.79 18.42 -7.05
C LYS A 84 -2.91 19.66 -7.29
N ARG A 85 -2.22 20.16 -6.27
CA ARG A 85 -1.29 21.31 -6.39
C ARG A 85 -0.07 21.02 -7.26
N SER A 86 0.36 19.75 -7.32
CA SER A 86 1.42 19.29 -8.24
C SER A 86 0.94 19.11 -9.70
N GLY A 87 -0.30 19.50 -10.03
CA GLY A 87 -0.85 19.40 -11.37
C GLY A 87 -1.39 18.01 -11.74
N ARG A 88 -1.47 17.09 -10.77
CA ARG A 88 -1.91 15.71 -10.99
C ARG A 88 -3.34 15.49 -10.49
N ASN A 89 -4.07 14.55 -11.09
CA ASN A 89 -5.43 14.20 -10.66
C ASN A 89 -5.37 13.14 -9.54
N PRO A 90 -5.89 13.43 -8.33
CA PRO A 90 -5.92 12.45 -7.24
C PRO A 90 -7.01 11.37 -7.41
N ARG A 91 -8.01 11.58 -8.29
CA ARG A 91 -9.15 10.64 -8.42
C ARG A 91 -8.75 9.22 -8.82
N PRO A 92 -7.87 8.98 -9.80
CA PRO A 92 -7.45 7.63 -10.16
C PRO A 92 -6.62 6.94 -9.07
N ARG A 93 -6.00 7.70 -8.16
CA ARG A 93 -5.06 7.23 -7.13
C ARG A 93 -5.70 7.16 -5.74
N ARG A 94 -7.03 7.11 -5.66
CA ARG A 94 -7.73 7.22 -4.38
C ARG A 94 -7.36 6.10 -3.41
N MET A 95 -7.14 4.89 -3.90
CA MET A 95 -6.75 3.75 -3.07
C MET A 95 -5.29 3.87 -2.64
N ASP A 96 -4.37 4.11 -3.59
CA ASP A 96 -2.95 4.39 -3.31
C ASP A 96 -2.76 5.50 -2.25
N LEU A 97 -3.52 6.59 -2.36
CA LEU A 97 -3.45 7.70 -1.40
C LEU A 97 -4.01 7.33 -0.03
N GLN A 98 -4.95 6.39 0.07
CA GLN A 98 -5.40 5.90 1.38
C GLN A 98 -4.35 4.97 2.00
N ILE A 99 -3.70 4.11 1.21
CA ILE A 99 -2.57 3.27 1.66
C ILE A 99 -1.42 4.15 2.17
N ALA A 100 -1.01 5.14 1.38
CA ALA A 100 -0.01 6.13 1.77
C ALA A 100 -0.40 6.90 3.03
N ALA A 101 -1.67 7.30 3.16
CA ALA A 101 -2.13 8.00 4.34
C ALA A 101 -2.13 7.10 5.58
N THR A 102 -2.45 5.80 5.45
CA THR A 102 -2.30 4.82 6.54
C THR A 102 -0.84 4.69 6.96
N ALA A 103 0.10 4.61 6.00
CA ALA A 103 1.54 4.55 6.30
C ALA A 103 2.00 5.80 7.06
N ALA A 104 1.68 6.98 6.53
CA ALA A 104 2.04 8.26 7.14
C ALA A 104 1.40 8.47 8.54
N ALA A 105 0.15 8.04 8.74
CA ALA A 105 -0.53 8.14 10.04
C ALA A 105 0.17 7.31 11.14
N ASN A 106 0.81 6.21 10.74
CA ASN A 106 1.53 5.32 11.64
C ASN A 106 3.05 5.57 11.67
N GLY A 107 3.53 6.60 10.94
CA GLY A 107 4.96 6.91 10.85
C GLY A 107 5.78 5.81 10.19
N LEU A 108 5.19 5.05 9.27
CA LEU A 108 5.85 3.96 8.55
C LEU A 108 6.28 4.40 7.15
N PRO A 109 7.48 4.03 6.69
CA PRO A 109 7.84 4.10 5.28
C PRO A 109 6.91 3.24 4.43
N LEU A 110 6.51 3.74 3.26
CA LEU A 110 5.75 3.01 2.26
C LEU A 110 6.69 2.34 1.28
N LEU A 111 6.69 1.01 1.27
CA LEU A 111 7.39 0.21 0.29
C LEU A 111 6.49 0.03 -0.93
N THR A 112 6.95 0.44 -2.11
CA THR A 112 6.15 0.40 -3.34
C THR A 112 7.04 0.26 -4.57
N ARG A 113 6.51 -0.36 -5.63
CA ARG A 113 7.12 -0.34 -6.96
C ARG A 113 6.71 0.89 -7.78
N ASN A 114 5.71 1.62 -7.32
CA ASN A 114 5.10 2.76 -8.02
C ASN A 114 5.48 4.09 -7.37
N ALA A 115 6.74 4.24 -6.91
CA ALA A 115 7.19 5.42 -6.16
C ALA A 115 6.86 6.76 -6.84
N VAL A 116 6.85 6.79 -8.18
CA VAL A 116 6.48 7.95 -9.00
C VAL A 116 5.06 8.47 -8.74
N ASP A 117 4.12 7.61 -8.33
CA ASP A 117 2.75 8.02 -8.02
C ASP A 117 2.68 8.91 -6.77
N PHE A 118 3.69 8.85 -5.89
CA PHE A 118 3.74 9.61 -4.65
C PHE A 118 4.57 10.91 -4.73
N HIS A 119 5.04 11.29 -5.92
CA HIS A 119 5.80 12.53 -6.12
C HIS A 119 5.07 13.79 -5.59
N GLY A 120 5.75 14.63 -4.81
CA GLY A 120 5.17 15.79 -4.14
C GLY A 120 4.57 15.50 -2.77
N LEU A 121 4.70 14.28 -2.25
CA LEU A 121 4.29 13.88 -0.89
C LEU A 121 5.48 13.64 0.06
N GLU A 122 6.72 13.89 -0.37
CA GLU A 122 7.96 13.53 0.33
C GLU A 122 8.09 14.20 1.71
N ARG A 123 7.37 15.31 1.94
CA ARG A 123 7.37 16.01 3.22
C ARG A 123 6.52 15.33 4.29
N ILE A 124 5.66 14.39 3.91
CA ILE A 124 4.67 13.75 4.79
C ILE A 124 4.67 12.22 4.69
N LEU A 125 5.40 11.65 3.72
CA LEU A 125 5.51 10.23 3.48
C LEU A 125 6.94 9.90 3.08
N ASP A 126 7.55 8.94 3.80
CA ASP A 126 8.77 8.30 3.37
C ASP A 126 8.41 7.18 2.38
N VAL A 127 8.99 7.21 1.18
CA VAL A 127 8.68 6.27 0.10
C VAL A 127 9.96 5.52 -0.24
N VAL A 128 9.91 4.20 -0.07
CA VAL A 128 11.00 3.31 -0.44
C VAL A 128 10.61 2.59 -1.73
N SER A 129 11.33 2.92 -2.80
CA SER A 129 11.18 2.19 -4.06
C SER A 129 11.86 0.83 -3.96
N ILE A 130 11.18 -0.20 -4.45
CA ILE A 130 11.68 -1.57 -4.58
C ILE A 130 11.49 -2.10 -6.00
#